data_AF-P27274-F1
#
_entry.id   AF-P27274-F1
#
_cell.length_a   1.000
_cell.length_b   1.000
_cell.length_c   1.000
_cell.angle_alpha   90.00
_cell.angle_beta   90.00
_cell.angle_gamma   90.00
#
_symmetry.space_group_name_H-M   'P 1'
#
loop_
_entity.id
_entity.type
_entity.pdbx_description
1 polymer ?
#
loop_
_entity_poly.entity_id
_entity_poly.type
_entity_poly.pdbx_seq_one_letter_code
_entity_poly.pdbx_strand_id
1 'polypeptide(L)'
;MRARRGFILLLLLAVLCSTGVSLRCYNCLDPVSSCKTNSTCSPNLDACLVAVSGKQVYQQCWRFSDCNAKFILSRLEIANVQYRCCQADLCNKSFEDKPNNGAISLLGKTALLVTSVLAAILKPCF
;
A
#
# COMPACT_ATOMS: atom_id res chain seq x y z
N MET A 1 -17.05 -0.80 -38.70
CA MET A 1 -15.86 -1.32 -37.98
C MET A 1 -15.45 -0.52 -36.73
N ARG A 2 -15.73 0.80 -36.61
CA ARG A 2 -15.40 1.59 -35.40
C ARG A 2 -16.12 1.14 -34.11
N ALA A 3 -17.41 0.78 -34.21
CA ALA A 3 -18.20 0.34 -33.05
C ALA A 3 -17.66 -0.95 -32.39
N ARG A 4 -17.16 -1.90 -33.20
CA ARG A 4 -16.56 -3.16 -32.70
C ARG A 4 -15.29 -2.91 -31.87
N ARG A 5 -14.48 -1.92 -32.24
CA ARG A 5 -13.27 -1.55 -31.47
C ARG A 5 -13.62 -0.91 -30.12
N GLY A 6 -14.65 -0.07 -30.08
CA GLY A 6 -15.11 0.57 -28.84
C GLY A 6 -15.64 -0.44 -27.81
N PHE A 7 -16.41 -1.43 -28.27
CA PHE A 7 -16.96 -2.47 -27.39
C PHE A 7 -15.87 -3.36 -26.77
N ILE A 8 -14.87 -3.76 -27.57
CA ILE A 8 -13.73 -4.56 -27.07
C ILE A 8 -12.93 -3.76 -26.03
N LEU A 9 -12.70 -2.46 -26.25
CA LEU A 9 -11.99 -1.61 -25.30
C LEU A 9 -12.74 -1.48 -23.96
N LEU A 10 -14.07 -1.33 -24.01
CA LEU A 10 -14.92 -1.27 -22.81
C LEU A 10 -14.90 -2.58 -22.02
N LEU A 11 -14.97 -3.73 -22.71
CA LEU A 11 -14.86 -5.04 -22.06
C LEU A 11 -13.50 -5.23 -21.39
N LEU A 12 -12.41 -4.84 -22.05
CA LEU A 12 -11.07 -4.92 -21.47
C LEU A 12 -10.94 -4.04 -20.23
N LEU A 13 -11.44 -2.80 -20.26
CA LEU A 13 -11.46 -1.91 -19.11
C LEU A 13 -12.31 -2.47 -17.95
N ALA A 14 -13.46 -3.08 -18.25
CA ALA A 14 -14.31 -3.71 -17.24
C ALA A 14 -13.63 -4.91 -16.56
N VAL A 15 -12.93 -5.75 -17.34
CA VAL A 15 -12.14 -6.87 -16.80
C VAL A 15 -10.95 -6.35 -16.00
N LEU A 16 -10.28 -5.29 -16.45
CA LEU A 16 -9.16 -4.69 -15.70
C LEU A 16 -9.63 -4.05 -14.39
N CYS A 17 -10.79 -3.39 -14.37
CA CYS A 17 -11.38 -2.83 -13.14
C CYS A 17 -11.83 -3.91 -12.16
N SER A 18 -12.32 -5.07 -12.63
CA SER A 18 -12.71 -6.16 -11.72
C SER A 18 -11.50 -6.83 -11.08
N THR A 19 -10.31 -6.72 -11.69
CA THR A 19 -9.03 -7.17 -11.12
C THR A 19 -8.36 -6.10 -10.25
N GLY A 20 -9.13 -5.26 -9.55
CA GLY A 20 -8.59 -4.33 -8.56
C GLY A 20 -7.72 -5.06 -7.54
N VAL A 21 -6.41 -4.97 -7.69
CA VAL A 21 -5.45 -5.58 -6.76
C VAL A 21 -5.54 -4.79 -5.47
N SER A 22 -6.20 -5.38 -4.46
CA SER A 22 -6.24 -4.78 -3.14
C SER A 22 -5.02 -5.22 -2.34
N LEU A 23 -4.37 -4.25 -1.70
CA LEU A 23 -3.18 -4.43 -0.89
C LEU A 23 -3.46 -5.42 0.24
N ARG A 24 -2.59 -6.41 0.42
CA ARG A 24 -2.65 -7.35 1.56
C ARG A 24 -1.57 -7.00 2.56
N CYS A 25 -1.93 -6.93 3.84
CA CYS A 25 -0.96 -6.68 4.92
C CYS A 25 -1.11 -7.72 6.02
N TYR A 26 -0.04 -7.97 6.77
CA TYR A 26 -0.20 -8.60 8.08
C TYR A 26 -1.04 -7.68 8.96
N ASN A 27 -2.06 -8.25 9.59
CA ASN A 27 -3.06 -7.52 10.36
C ASN A 27 -3.48 -8.35 11.57
N CYS A 28 -3.03 -7.93 12.75
CA CYS A 28 -3.34 -8.58 14.02
C CYS A 28 -3.94 -7.56 14.99
N LEU A 29 -4.98 -7.99 15.72
CA LEU A 29 -5.70 -7.15 16.68
C LEU A 29 -4.82 -6.80 17.88
N ASP A 30 -4.09 -7.78 18.41
CA ASP A 30 -3.21 -7.60 19.56
C ASP A 30 -1.75 -7.49 19.14
N PRO A 31 -0.95 -6.66 19.84
CA PRO A 31 0.49 -6.60 19.60
C PRO A 31 1.14 -7.90 20.03
N VAL A 32 1.41 -8.77 19.07
CA VAL A 32 2.09 -10.06 19.26
C VAL A 32 3.48 -10.01 18.66
N SER A 33 4.42 -10.79 19.22
CA SER A 33 5.77 -10.89 18.66
C SER A 33 5.80 -11.52 17.26
N SER A 34 4.79 -12.31 16.89
CA SER A 34 4.67 -12.93 15.57
C SER A 34 3.22 -12.92 15.06
N CYS A 35 2.86 -11.89 14.30
CA CYS A 35 1.59 -11.88 13.59
C CYS A 35 1.64 -12.86 12.42
N LYS A 36 0.71 -13.81 12.37
CA LYS A 36 0.59 -14.81 11.30
C LYS A 36 -0.61 -14.57 10.38
N THR A 37 -1.53 -13.71 10.81
CA THR A 37 -2.75 -13.38 10.08
C THR A 37 -2.47 -12.24 9.12
N ASN A 38 -2.97 -12.36 7.89
CA ASN A 38 -2.99 -11.27 6.93
C ASN A 38 -4.41 -11.04 6.45
N SER A 39 -4.70 -9.81 6.05
CA SER A 39 -5.98 -9.41 5.50
C SER A 39 -5.79 -8.51 4.30
N THR A 40 -6.75 -8.54 3.40
CA THR A 40 -6.89 -7.53 2.35
C THR A 40 -7.33 -6.21 2.97
N CYS A 41 -6.63 -5.12 2.65
CA CYS A 41 -6.94 -3.79 3.15
C CYS A 41 -8.19 -3.23 2.48
N SER A 42 -8.89 -2.36 3.20
CA SER A 42 -9.97 -1.59 2.59
C SER A 42 -9.40 -0.55 1.63
N PRO A 43 -10.17 -0.07 0.63
CA PRO A 43 -9.68 0.89 -0.37
C PRO A 43 -9.13 2.19 0.24
N ASN A 44 -9.58 2.55 1.43
CA ASN A 44 -9.12 3.73 2.16
C ASN A 44 -7.87 3.49 3.03
N LEU A 45 -7.27 2.29 2.99
CA LEU A 45 -6.04 1.91 3.69
C LEU A 45 -5.03 1.42 2.65
N ASP A 46 -4.25 2.36 2.13
CA ASP A 46 -3.37 2.20 0.98
C ASP A 46 -1.92 1.83 1.37
N ALA A 47 -1.67 1.46 2.62
CA ALA A 47 -0.36 1.04 3.11
C ALA A 47 -0.45 -0.08 4.17
N CYS A 48 0.65 -0.79 4.35
CA CYS A 48 0.89 -1.64 5.51
C CYS A 48 1.75 -0.90 6.53
N LEU A 49 1.36 -0.93 7.80
CA LEU A 49 2.16 -0.43 8.92
C LEU A 49 2.84 -1.60 9.64
N VAL A 50 4.11 -1.42 9.97
CA VAL A 50 4.79 -2.13 11.07
C VAL A 50 5.30 -1.10 12.06
N ALA A 51 4.89 -1.22 13.32
CA ALA A 51 5.29 -0.35 14.41
C ALA A 51 5.80 -1.20 15.59
N VAL A 52 6.89 -0.79 16.21
CA VAL A 52 7.55 -1.51 17.30
C VAL A 52 7.71 -0.59 18.49
N SER A 53 7.22 -1.02 19.65
CA SER A 53 7.37 -0.36 20.94
C SER A 53 7.84 -1.39 21.97
N GLY A 54 9.12 -1.34 22.34
CA GLY A 54 9.72 -2.36 23.20
C GLY A 54 9.61 -3.77 22.60
N LYS A 55 8.85 -4.65 23.25
CA LYS A 55 8.58 -6.03 22.79
C LYS A 55 7.28 -6.16 21.97
N GLN A 56 6.49 -5.10 21.90
CA GLN A 56 5.22 -5.08 21.19
C GLN A 56 5.45 -4.72 19.73
N VAL A 57 4.85 -5.51 18.84
CA VAL A 57 4.89 -5.29 17.39
C VAL A 57 3.45 -5.17 16.89
N TYR A 58 3.15 -4.04 16.27
CA TYR A 58 1.86 -3.71 15.70
C TYR A 58 1.97 -3.83 14.18
N GLN A 59 1.14 -4.69 13.59
CA GLN A 59 1.08 -4.91 12.14
C GLN A 59 -0.37 -4.79 11.69
N GLN A 60 -0.65 -3.87 10.76
CA GLN A 60 -2.01 -3.63 10.27
C GLN A 60 -2.01 -2.89 8.93
N CYS A 61 -3.16 -2.91 8.26
CA CYS A 61 -3.47 -1.97 7.17
C CYS A 61 -3.54 -0.54 7.71
N TRP A 62 -3.06 0.42 6.94
CA TRP A 62 -2.89 1.82 7.35
C TRP A 62 -3.11 2.77 6.18
N ARG A 63 -3.27 4.06 6.48
CA ARG A 63 -3.20 5.11 5.45
C ARG A 63 -1.79 5.61 5.32
N PHE A 64 -1.27 5.68 4.10
CA PHE A 64 0.06 6.22 3.87
C PHE A 64 0.17 7.68 4.32
N SER A 65 -0.90 8.48 4.15
CA SER A 65 -0.97 9.86 4.65
C SER A 65 -0.88 9.97 6.17
N ASP A 66 -1.32 8.93 6.90
CA ASP A 66 -1.27 8.86 8.36
C ASP A 66 0.02 8.19 8.86
N CYS A 67 1.00 7.96 7.97
CA CYS A 67 2.30 7.38 8.31
C CYS A 67 3.25 8.40 8.94
N ASN A 68 2.90 8.88 10.13
CA ASN A 68 3.72 9.82 10.87
C ASN A 68 3.71 9.52 12.37
N ALA A 69 4.82 9.82 13.04
CA ALA A 69 5.01 9.52 14.46
C ALA A 69 3.86 10.04 15.33
N LYS A 70 3.46 11.31 15.15
CA LYS A 70 2.42 11.95 15.96
C LYS A 70 1.10 11.20 15.90
N PHE A 71 0.66 10.85 14.70
CA PHE A 71 -0.60 10.13 14.51
C PHE A 71 -0.52 8.69 15.04
N ILE A 72 0.58 7.98 14.77
CA ILE A 72 0.77 6.59 15.22
C ILE A 72 0.83 6.50 16.74
N LEU A 73 1.63 7.35 17.40
CA LEU A 73 1.75 7.39 18.86
C LEU A 73 0.39 7.66 19.52
N SER A 74 -0.35 8.64 19.00
CA SER A 74 -1.69 8.99 19.48
C SER A 74 -2.69 7.84 19.26
N ARG A 75 -2.72 7.26 18.06
CA ARG A 75 -3.70 6.23 17.68
C ARG A 75 -3.46 4.89 18.36
N LEU A 76 -2.21 4.53 18.64
CA LEU A 76 -1.84 3.29 19.32
C LEU A 76 -1.66 3.46 20.83
N GLU A 77 -1.81 4.68 21.36
CA GLU A 77 -1.65 5.01 22.79
C GLU A 77 -0.29 4.56 23.37
N ILE A 78 0.78 4.76 22.60
CA ILE A 78 2.15 4.39 22.97
C ILE A 78 3.05 5.63 23.05
N ALA A 79 4.05 5.60 23.94
CA ALA A 79 4.92 6.75 24.23
C ALA A 79 6.12 6.89 23.28
N ASN A 80 6.61 5.79 22.73
CA ASN A 80 7.71 5.76 21.77
C ASN A 80 7.44 4.64 20.76
N VAL A 81 7.79 4.88 19.49
CA VAL A 81 7.58 3.90 18.43
C VAL A 81 8.63 4.04 17.34
N GLN A 82 9.18 2.92 16.92
CA GLN A 82 9.83 2.81 15.61
C GLN A 82 8.79 2.31 14.62
N TYR A 83 8.60 3.00 13.50
CA TYR A 83 7.56 2.63 12.53
C TYR A 83 8.06 2.68 11.09
N ARG A 84 7.40 1.90 10.24
CA ARG A 84 7.58 1.91 8.79
C ARG A 84 6.24 1.66 8.12
N CYS A 85 5.96 2.42 7.07
CA CYS A 85 4.86 2.11 6.15
C CYS A 85 5.40 1.74 4.77
N CYS A 86 4.70 0.84 4.09
CA CYS A 86 5.04 0.38 2.76
C CYS A 86 3.76 0.02 1.99
N GLN A 87 3.80 0.09 0.66
CA GLN A 87 2.62 -0.10 -0.21
C GLN A 87 2.82 -1.33 -1.12
N ALA A 88 3.25 -2.44 -0.53
CA ALA A 88 3.45 -3.71 -1.21
C ALA A 88 2.87 -4.86 -0.38
N ASP A 89 2.41 -5.92 -1.03
CA ASP A 89 1.78 -7.03 -0.33
C ASP A 89 2.70 -7.62 0.74
N LEU A 90 2.16 -7.77 1.94
CA LEU A 90 2.78 -8.41 3.09
C LEU A 90 4.14 -7.80 3.48
N CYS A 91 4.41 -6.56 3.05
CA CYS A 91 5.69 -5.87 3.26
C CYS A 91 5.94 -5.47 4.72
N ASN A 92 4.96 -5.64 5.61
CA ASN A 92 5.06 -5.32 7.04
C ASN A 92 5.32 -6.55 7.91
N LYS A 93 5.81 -7.66 7.34
CA LYS A 93 6.13 -8.90 8.08
C LYS A 93 7.07 -8.69 9.26
N SER A 94 8.11 -7.89 9.08
CA SER A 94 9.04 -7.49 10.13
C SER A 94 9.51 -6.05 9.93
N PHE A 95 10.02 -5.44 11.00
CA PHE A 95 10.54 -4.07 10.95
C PHE A 95 11.82 -3.92 10.11
N GLU A 96 12.56 -5.01 9.90
CA GLU A 96 13.84 -5.01 9.19
C GLU A 96 13.71 -5.35 7.69
N ASP A 97 12.58 -5.95 7.28
CA ASP A 97 12.30 -6.27 5.87
C ASP A 97 12.17 -4.99 5.03
N LYS A 98 13.30 -4.38 4.66
CA LYS A 98 13.32 -3.36 3.61
C LYS A 98 12.92 -4.06 2.30
N PRO A 99 12.11 -3.42 1.45
CA PRO A 99 11.77 -3.99 0.17
C PRO A 99 13.08 -4.29 -0.60
N ASN A 100 13.29 -5.57 -0.96
CA ASN A 100 14.41 -6.02 -1.79
C ASN A 100 14.30 -5.51 -3.24
N ASN A 101 13.29 -4.70 -3.56
CA ASN A 101 13.21 -4.06 -4.85
C ASN A 101 14.20 -2.90 -4.85
N GLY A 102 15.24 -3.03 -5.67
CA GLY A 102 16.11 -1.95 -6.12
C GLY A 102 15.34 -0.81 -6.77
N ALA A 103 14.53 -0.10 -5.98
CA ALA A 103 14.20 1.29 -6.19
C ALA A 103 15.50 2.05 -5.93
N ILE A 104 16.37 2.02 -6.94
CA ILE A 104 17.48 2.95 -7.08
C ILE A 104 16.84 4.31 -6.86
N SER A 105 17.18 4.94 -5.72
CA SER A 105 16.86 6.32 -5.44
C SER A 105 17.63 7.14 -6.47
N LEU A 106 17.05 7.29 -7.66
CA LEU A 106 17.51 8.18 -8.73
C LEU A 106 17.24 9.62 -8.27
N LEU A 107 18.03 10.04 -7.28
CA LEU A 107 18.28 11.43 -7.01
C LEU A 107 19.12 11.97 -8.17
N GLY A 108 18.48 12.44 -9.24
CA GLY A 108 19.23 13.05 -10.32
C GLY A 108 18.51 13.17 -11.65
N LYS A 109 17.69 14.22 -11.76
CA LYS A 109 17.54 15.06 -12.96
C LYS A 109 16.93 14.43 -14.22
N THR A 110 15.72 14.93 -14.51
CA THR A 110 15.25 15.41 -15.82
C THR A 110 15.29 14.45 -17.01
N ALA A 111 14.12 14.01 -17.46
CA ALA A 111 13.62 14.38 -18.79
C ALA A 111 12.14 13.98 -18.90
N LEU A 112 11.33 14.97 -19.24
CA LEU A 112 9.91 14.88 -19.54
C LEU A 112 9.61 13.93 -20.70
N LEU A 113 8.32 13.57 -20.80
CA LEU A 113 7.58 13.01 -21.95
C LEU A 113 7.46 11.48 -22.03
N VAL A 114 6.77 10.86 -21.08
CA VAL A 114 5.96 9.66 -21.42
C VAL A 114 4.57 9.78 -20.79
N THR A 115 3.70 10.37 -21.62
CA THR A 115 2.25 10.13 -21.74
C THR A 115 1.35 10.27 -20.50
N SER A 116 0.70 11.43 -20.43
CA SER A 116 -0.44 11.78 -19.56
C SER A 116 -1.72 10.93 -19.74
N VAL A 117 -1.63 9.71 -20.28
CA VAL A 117 -2.81 8.88 -20.59
C VAL A 117 -3.06 7.83 -19.50
N LEU A 118 -2.06 7.43 -18.73
CA LEU A 118 -2.25 6.40 -17.70
C LEU A 118 -2.99 6.90 -16.45
N ALA A 119 -2.91 8.19 -16.13
CA ALA A 119 -3.61 8.75 -14.97
C ALA A 119 -5.15 8.78 -15.13
N ALA A 120 -5.66 8.81 -16.36
CA ALA A 120 -7.10 8.81 -16.63
C ALA A 120 -7.71 7.39 -16.57
N ILE A 121 -6.93 6.35 -16.86
CA ILE A 121 -7.43 4.97 -16.93
C ILE A 121 -7.63 4.36 -15.53
N LEU A 122 -7.00 4.90 -14.49
CA LEU A 122 -7.08 4.37 -13.13
C LEU A 122 -8.16 5.02 -12.25
N LYS A 123 -8.84 6.07 -12.73
CA LYS A 123 -9.93 6.69 -11.98
C LYS A 123 -11.28 5.95 -11.96
N PRO A 124 -11.64 5.02 -12.89
CA PRO A 124 -12.96 4.41 -12.86
C PRO A 124 -13.03 3.11 -12.04
N CYS A 125 -11.97 2.74 -11.29
CA CYS A 125 -12.00 1.55 -10.44
C CYS A 125 -11.80 1.84 -8.93
N PHE A 126 -11.81 3.12 -8.51
CA PHE A 126 -11.88 3.53 -7.10
C PHE A 126 -13.34 3.68 -6.67
#